data_AF-A0A1B1MB94-F1
#
_entry.id   AF-A0A1B1MB94-F1
#
_cell.length_a   1.000
_cell.length_b   1.000
_cell.length_c   1.000
_cell.angle_alpha   90.00
_cell.angle_beta   90.00
_cell.angle_gamma   90.00
#
_symmetry.space_group_name_H-M   'P 1'
#
loop_
_entity.id
_entity.type
_entity.pdbx_description
1 polymer ?
#
loop_
_entity_poly.entity_id
_entity_poly.type
_entity_poly.pdbx_seq_one_letter_code
_entity_poly.pdbx_strand_id
1 'polypeptide(L)'
;MPGWQLRRSADGGRHVDVGVYSDHAFVDRGCTAGLDASDRWQEGRTPFDLSARTVRLRVLVDRTSVEMFVDDGRYAHSTVVFPDPSDTGLALFTIDGQAVFRNMVIREFAV
;
A
#
# COMPACT_ATOMS: atom_id res chain seq x y z
N MET A 1 6.97 -3.85 10.54
CA MET A 1 6.29 -3.18 9.42
C MET A 1 5.29 -4.13 8.76
N PRO A 2 4.02 -4.14 9.16
CA PRO A 2 2.96 -4.84 8.42
C PRO A 2 2.42 -4.01 7.25
N GLY A 3 2.09 -4.67 6.16
CA GLY A 3 1.52 -4.03 4.99
C GLY A 3 0.99 -4.98 3.93
N TRP A 4 0.58 -4.41 2.80
CA TRP A 4 0.12 -5.10 1.60
C TRP A 4 0.94 -4.68 0.40
N GLN A 5 1.35 -5.65 -0.40
CA GLN A 5 1.88 -5.42 -1.75
C GLN A 5 0.72 -5.51 -2.73
N LEU A 6 0.40 -4.40 -3.38
CA LEU A 6 -0.68 -4.25 -4.34
C LEU A 6 -0.10 -4.25 -5.76
N ARG A 7 -0.90 -4.67 -6.75
CA ARG A 7 -0.47 -4.71 -8.17
C ARG A 7 0.90 -5.40 -8.27
N ARG A 8 1.00 -6.56 -7.62
CA ARG A 8 2.24 -7.31 -7.49
C ARG A 8 2.49 -8.15 -8.75
N SER A 9 3.70 -8.08 -9.30
CA SER A 9 4.13 -8.95 -10.40
C SER A 9 4.25 -10.40 -9.94
N ALA A 10 4.21 -11.34 -10.90
CA ALA A 10 4.31 -12.77 -10.63
C ALA A 10 5.63 -13.14 -9.93
N ASP A 11 6.74 -12.52 -10.33
CA ASP A 11 8.06 -12.70 -9.71
C ASP A 11 8.21 -11.95 -8.38
N GLY A 12 7.29 -11.03 -8.05
CA GLY A 12 7.32 -10.22 -6.86
C GLY A 12 8.27 -9.03 -6.87
N GLY A 13 8.93 -8.77 -7.99
CA GLY A 13 9.85 -7.64 -8.11
C GLY A 13 9.16 -6.28 -8.28
N ARG A 14 7.90 -6.27 -8.74
CA ARG A 14 7.10 -5.05 -8.89
C ARG A 14 5.88 -5.07 -8.00
N HIS A 15 5.62 -3.96 -7.32
CA HIS A 15 4.43 -3.77 -6.48
C HIS A 15 4.33 -2.31 -6.01
N VAL A 16 3.15 -1.95 -5.49
CA VAL A 16 2.92 -0.76 -4.66
C VAL A 16 2.69 -1.24 -3.23
N ASP A 17 3.46 -0.73 -2.29
CA ASP A 17 3.33 -1.11 -0.88
C ASP A 17 2.49 -0.11 -0.12
N VAL A 18 1.64 -0.62 0.76
CA VAL A 18 0.87 0.19 1.71
C VAL A 18 0.96 -0.43 3.09
N GLY A 19 1.00 0.39 4.14
CA GLY A 19 1.08 -0.14 5.49
C GLY A 19 1.42 0.88 6.54
N VAL A 20 1.94 0.38 7.67
CA VAL A 20 2.45 1.21 8.76
C VAL A 20 3.88 0.80 9.11
N TYR A 21 4.72 1.79 9.34
CA TYR A 21 6.08 1.62 9.79
C TYR A 21 6.43 2.70 10.78
N SER A 22 6.96 2.30 11.95
CA SER A 22 7.31 3.25 13.00
C SER A 22 6.15 4.24 13.24
N ASP A 23 6.43 5.52 13.22
CA ASP A 23 5.54 6.65 13.47
C ASP A 23 4.68 7.09 12.28
N HIS A 24 4.58 6.29 11.20
CA HIS A 24 3.79 6.67 10.03
C HIS A 24 3.08 5.52 9.33
N ALA A 25 2.00 5.89 8.63
CA ALA A 25 1.39 5.09 7.59
C ALA A 25 1.90 5.57 6.22
N PHE A 26 2.02 4.65 5.27
CA PHE A 26 2.66 4.95 3.99
C PHE A 26 1.93 4.33 2.78
N VAL A 27 2.17 4.95 1.62
CA VAL A 27 1.98 4.37 0.29
C VAL A 27 3.29 4.57 -0.47
N ASP A 28 3.96 3.47 -0.83
CA ASP A 28 5.23 3.47 -1.54
C ASP A 28 5.08 2.83 -2.92
N ARG A 29 5.36 3.60 -3.97
CA ARG A 29 5.35 3.14 -5.37
C ARG A 29 6.75 2.88 -5.94
N GLY A 30 7.80 2.95 -5.13
CA GLY A 30 9.19 2.85 -5.57
C GLY A 30 9.55 1.51 -6.21
N CYS A 31 8.84 0.43 -5.84
CA CYS A 31 9.00 -0.88 -6.46
C CYS A 31 8.20 -1.02 -7.77
N THR A 32 7.49 0.00 -8.24
CA THR A 32 6.92 -0.01 -9.61
C THR A 32 7.99 0.38 -10.63
N ALA A 33 7.83 -0.02 -11.90
CA ALA A 33 8.72 0.44 -12.96
C ALA A 33 8.64 1.98 -13.04
N GLY A 34 9.70 2.66 -12.61
CA GLY A 34 9.68 4.09 -12.34
C GLY A 34 9.38 4.94 -13.56
N LEU A 35 8.54 5.97 -13.37
CA LEU A 35 8.36 7.06 -14.34
C LEU A 35 9.54 8.05 -14.32
N ASP A 36 10.25 8.12 -13.20
CA ASP A 36 11.34 9.06 -12.97
C ASP A 36 12.55 8.33 -12.35
N ALA A 37 13.70 8.42 -13.01
CA ALA A 37 14.95 7.85 -12.51
C ALA A 37 15.52 8.61 -11.28
N SER A 38 14.77 9.58 -10.75
CA SER A 38 15.23 10.47 -9.67
C SER A 38 14.92 9.95 -8.27
N ASP A 39 14.14 8.87 -8.17
CA ASP A 39 13.70 8.25 -6.91
C ASP A 39 12.99 9.21 -5.95
N ARG A 40 12.48 10.33 -6.47
CA ARG A 40 11.76 11.34 -5.69
C ARG A 40 10.28 11.04 -5.70
N TRP A 41 9.61 11.33 -4.58
CA TRP A 41 8.15 11.23 -4.46
C TRP A 41 7.62 9.80 -4.67
N GLN A 42 8.40 8.80 -4.26
CA GLN A 42 7.94 7.40 -4.29
C GLN A 42 7.06 7.06 -3.10
N GLU A 43 7.30 7.67 -1.94
CA GLU A 43 6.56 7.36 -0.72
C GLU A 43 5.81 8.58 -0.17
N GLY A 44 4.50 8.41 -0.01
CA GLY A 44 3.66 9.30 0.80
C GLY A 44 3.66 8.83 2.26
N ARG A 45 3.73 9.76 3.22
CA ARG A 45 3.69 9.46 4.67
C ARG A 45 2.67 10.30 5.41
N THR A 46 1.98 9.69 6.37
CA THR A 46 1.10 10.37 7.32
C THR A 46 1.39 9.89 8.73
N PRO A 47 1.27 10.74 9.78
CA PRO A 47 1.52 10.32 11.15
C PRO A 47 0.69 9.10 11.56
N PHE A 48 1.31 8.19 12.32
CA PHE A 48 0.67 7.03 12.92
C PHE A 48 1.16 6.85 14.36
N ASP A 49 0.22 6.67 15.29
CA ASP A 49 0.55 6.42 16.69
C ASP A 49 0.81 4.92 16.90
N LEU A 50 2.08 4.56 17.10
CA LEU A 50 2.51 3.19 17.40
C LEU A 50 1.82 2.60 18.64
N SER A 51 1.38 3.43 19.59
CA SER A 51 0.71 2.98 20.79
C SER A 51 -0.71 2.44 20.52
N ALA A 52 -1.31 2.79 19.37
CA ALA A 52 -2.64 2.34 18.98
C ALA A 52 -2.73 0.81 18.81
N ARG A 53 -1.60 0.12 18.55
CA ARG A 53 -1.44 -1.34 18.33
C ARG A 53 -2.30 -1.97 17.22
N THR A 54 -3.26 -1.24 16.67
CA THR A 54 -4.19 -1.66 15.63
C THR A 54 -4.45 -0.45 14.75
N VAL A 55 -4.52 -0.70 13.44
CA VAL A 55 -4.85 0.30 12.44
C VAL A 55 -5.91 -0.28 11.52
N ARG A 56 -6.88 0.54 11.11
CA ARG A 56 -7.82 0.16 10.05
C ARG A 56 -7.39 0.82 8.75
N LEU A 57 -7.09 0.00 7.74
CA LEU A 57 -6.77 0.46 6.40
C LEU A 57 -7.91 0.10 5.45
N ARG A 58 -8.35 1.08 4.67
CA ARG A 58 -9.17 0.85 3.48
C ARG A 58 -8.37 1.30 2.27
N VAL A 59 -8.19 0.41 1.31
CA VAL A 59 -7.39 0.71 0.12
C VAL A 59 -8.26 0.50 -1.11
N LEU A 60 -8.29 1.49 -1.98
CA LEU A 60 -8.89 1.43 -3.31
C LEU A 60 -7.75 1.33 -4.32
N VAL A 61 -7.89 0.40 -5.26
CA VAL A 61 -6.92 0.16 -6.31
C VAL A 61 -7.65 0.23 -7.64
N ASP A 62 -7.17 1.10 -8.53
CA ASP A 62 -7.61 1.18 -9.92
C ASP A 62 -6.42 0.91 -10.86
N ARG A 63 -6.66 1.00 -12.16
CA ARG A 63 -5.67 0.82 -13.22
C ARG A 63 -4.45 1.69 -13.00
N THR A 64 -4.65 2.95 -12.62
CA THR A 64 -3.60 3.97 -12.49
C THR A 64 -3.60 4.72 -11.15
N SER A 65 -4.32 4.24 -10.14
CA SER A 65 -4.34 4.87 -8.82
C SER A 65 -4.33 3.84 -7.69
N VAL A 66 -3.71 4.26 -6.58
CA VAL A 66 -3.84 3.63 -5.27
C VAL A 66 -4.24 4.73 -4.29
N GLU A 67 -5.33 4.49 -3.56
CA GLU A 67 -5.82 5.39 -2.53
C GLU A 67 -5.94 4.64 -1.21
N MET A 68 -5.28 5.14 -0.16
CA MET A 68 -5.32 4.55 1.16
C MET A 68 -5.99 5.50 2.16
N PHE A 69 -6.96 4.99 2.91
CA PHE A 69 -7.62 5.67 4.00
C PHE A 69 -7.23 5.00 5.32
N VAL A 70 -6.65 5.78 6.23
CA VAL A 70 -6.20 5.34 7.56
C VAL A 70 -7.25 5.73 8.59
N ASP A 71 -7.63 4.77 9.45
CA ASP A 71 -8.56 4.94 10.58
C ASP A 71 -9.83 5.72 10.22
N ASP A 72 -10.67 5.08 9.40
CA ASP A 72 -11.96 5.62 8.92
C ASP A 72 -11.84 7.03 8.29
N GLY A 73 -10.68 7.35 7.70
CA GLY A 73 -10.43 8.58 6.95
C GLY A 73 -9.76 9.70 7.75
N ARG A 74 -9.19 9.41 8.93
CA ARG A 74 -8.33 10.37 9.65
C ARG A 74 -7.20 10.91 8.78
N TYR A 75 -6.60 10.04 7.97
CA TYR A 75 -5.66 10.41 6.92
C TYR A 75 -6.02 9.71 5.61
N ALA A 76 -5.70 10.38 4.50
CA ALA A 76 -5.87 9.84 3.15
C ALA A 76 -4.59 10.03 2.34
N HIS A 77 -4.24 9.01 1.57
CA HIS A 77 -3.21 9.04 0.54
C HIS A 77 -3.87 8.85 -0.82
N SER A 78 -3.49 9.64 -1.81
CA SER A 78 -3.88 9.46 -3.20
C SER A 78 -2.63 9.49 -4.06
N THR A 79 -2.36 8.39 -4.72
CA THR A 79 -1.09 8.16 -5.43
C THR A 79 -1.38 7.63 -6.83
N VAL A 80 -0.82 8.29 -7.83
CA VAL A 80 -0.83 7.80 -9.21
C VAL A 80 0.25 6.73 -9.37
N VAL A 81 -0.11 5.62 -10.00
CA VAL A 81 0.76 4.47 -10.24
C VAL A 81 0.63 4.00 -11.68
N PHE A 82 1.68 3.39 -12.24
CA PHE A 82 1.69 2.86 -13.60
C PHE A 82 2.19 1.40 -13.64
N PRO A 83 1.52 0.49 -12.90
CA PRO A 83 1.85 -0.93 -12.93
C PRO A 83 1.57 -1.51 -14.32
N ASP A 84 2.22 -2.63 -14.61
CA ASP A 84 1.87 -3.42 -15.79
C ASP A 84 0.44 -3.94 -15.67
N PRO A 85 -0.33 -3.99 -16.77
CA PRO A 85 -1.66 -4.60 -16.74
C PRO A 85 -1.66 -6.05 -16.24
N SER A 86 -0.56 -6.79 -16.41
CA SER A 86 -0.40 -8.16 -15.90
C SER A 86 -0.07 -8.25 -14.40
N ASP A 87 0.28 -7.13 -13.75
CA ASP A 87 0.56 -7.08 -12.32
C ASP A 87 -0.75 -7.03 -11.53
N THR A 88 -1.34 -8.19 -11.28
CA THR A 88 -2.63 -8.35 -10.60
C THR A 88 -2.51 -9.00 -9.22
N GLY A 89 -1.30 -9.30 -8.77
CA GLY A 89 -1.06 -9.98 -7.50
C GLY A 89 -1.35 -9.10 -6.29
N LEU A 90 -1.64 -9.77 -5.18
CA LEU A 90 -1.76 -9.20 -3.83
C LEU A 90 -0.95 -10.07 -2.87
N ALA A 91 -0.17 -9.45 -1.99
CA ALA A 91 0.51 -10.16 -0.90
C ALA A 91 0.40 -9.40 0.41
N LEU A 92 0.30 -10.13 1.52
CA LEU A 92 0.47 -9.58 2.86
C LEU A 92 1.93 -9.73 3.26
N PHE A 93 2.49 -8.73 3.94
CA PHE A 93 3.86 -8.83 4.42
C PHE A 93 4.02 -8.27 5.82
N THR A 94 5.09 -8.73 6.47
CA THR A 94 5.60 -8.18 7.72
C THR A 94 7.12 -8.16 7.66
N ILE A 95 7.75 -7.03 7.97
CA ILE A 95 9.20 -6.92 8.19
C ILE A 95 9.46 -6.68 9.68
N ASP A 96 10.48 -7.30 10.24
CA ASP A 96 10.93 -7.14 11.65
C ASP A 96 9.83 -7.30 12.71
N GLY A 97 8.98 -8.31 12.53
CA GLY A 97 7.97 -8.66 13.53
C GLY A 97 6.81 -9.44 12.94
N GLN A 98 5.86 -9.78 13.81
CA GLN A 98 4.61 -10.42 13.42
C GLN A 98 3.46 -9.41 13.53
N ALA A 99 2.46 -9.58 12.67
CA ALA A 99 1.20 -8.86 12.74
C ALA A 99 0.06 -9.82 12.41
N VAL A 100 -1.12 -9.52 12.96
CA VAL A 100 -2.33 -10.28 12.68
C VAL A 100 -3.24 -9.44 11.79
N PHE A 101 -3.42 -9.88 10.54
CA PHE A 101 -4.40 -9.29 9.63
C PHE A 101 -5.78 -9.86 9.96
N ARG A 102 -6.71 -9.01 10.40
CA ARG A 102 -8.06 -9.39 10.80
C ARG A 102 -9.08 -8.70 9.90
N ASN A 103 -10.25 -9.33 9.74
CA ASN A 103 -11.40 -8.74 9.03
C ASN A 103 -11.07 -8.24 7.62
N MET A 104 -10.21 -8.98 6.91
CA MET A 104 -9.83 -8.66 5.54
C MET A 104 -10.98 -9.00 4.59
N VAL A 105 -11.39 -8.01 3.79
CA VAL A 105 -12.40 -8.18 2.74
C VAL A 105 -11.85 -7.54 1.47
N ILE A 106 -11.74 -8.33 0.41
CA ILE A 106 -11.38 -7.85 -0.92
C ILE A 106 -12.68 -7.79 -1.72
N ARG A 107 -12.95 -6.64 -2.34
CA ARG A 107 -14.12 -6.43 -3.20
C ARG A 107 -13.64 -5.97 -4.56
N GLU A 108 -14.00 -6.73 -5.58
CA GLU A 108 -13.79 -6.32 -6.95
C GLU A 108 -14.92 -5.37 -7.38
N PHE A 109 -14.56 -4.29 -8.06
CA PHE A 109 -15.51 -3.37 -8.65
C PHE A 109 -15.63 -3.71 -10.13
N ALA A 110 -16.85 -4.03 -10.58
CA ALA A 110 -17.17 -4.15 -11.99
C ALA A 110 -17.80 -2.85 -12.49
N VAL A 111 -17.53 -2.52 -13.75
CA VAL A 111 -18.23 -1.48 -14.51
C VAL A 111 -19.34 -2.13 -15.33
#